data_AF-A0ABD2IUV9-F1
#
_entry.id   AF-A0ABD2IUV9-F1
#
_cell.length_a   1.000
_cell.length_b   1.000
_cell.length_c   1.000
_cell.angle_alpha   90.00
_cell.angle_beta   90.00
_cell.angle_gamma   90.00
#
_symmetry.space_group_name_H-M   'P 1'
#
loop_
_entity.id
_entity.type
_entity.pdbx_description
1 polymer ?
#
loop_
_entity_poly.entity_id
_entity_poly.type
_entity_poly.pdbx_seq_one_letter_code
_entity_poly.pdbx_strand_id
1 'polypeptide(L)'
;MFNGDQTNTPMTDGSADNNPIMVTDVDIFAFNVMLRYIYTEKLVESDVSNWFSVLYAAKKYKVLDLDLRCLGNIDKRANEIFQSVSILSINQELLCDLLERDQLVINGEIEIWKAALRWADNQCRENGKQITGANRREMLGTALYKIRFPAIPHEDFSRIIVPSAVLTDDELINLYAYYTLPREIVPVFPTKLRIQSSCKA
;
A
#
# COMPACT_ATOMS: atom_id res chain seq x y z
N MET A 1 70.76 -0.24 38.01
CA MET A 1 71.09 0.00 36.60
C MET A 1 70.22 -0.92 35.77
N PHE A 2 69.10 -0.39 35.28
CA PHE A 2 68.23 -1.06 34.30
C PHE A 2 68.55 -0.47 32.93
N ASN A 3 68.60 -1.32 31.90
CA ASN A 3 67.89 -1.10 30.64
C ASN A 3 67.99 -2.36 29.78
N GLY A 4 66.86 -3.06 29.68
CA GLY A 4 66.58 -4.03 28.64
C GLY A 4 65.73 -3.33 27.57
N ASP A 5 66.19 -3.46 26.34
CA ASP A 5 65.64 -2.90 25.12
C ASP A 5 64.26 -3.49 24.79
N GLN A 6 63.26 -2.64 24.55
CA GLN A 6 62.00 -3.01 23.89
C GLN A 6 61.64 -1.89 22.91
N THR A 7 61.99 -2.10 21.65
CA THR A 7 61.48 -1.32 20.52
C THR A 7 59.99 -1.57 20.37
N ASN A 8 59.18 -0.66 20.91
CA ASN A 8 57.75 -0.63 20.74
C ASN A 8 57.44 0.02 19.38
N THR A 9 57.18 -0.78 18.35
CA THR A 9 56.50 -0.31 17.13
C THR A 9 55.06 0.07 17.48
N PRO A 10 54.54 1.22 17.04
CA PRO A 10 53.12 1.52 17.23
C PRO A 10 52.33 0.54 16.36
N MET A 11 51.52 -0.31 16.99
CA MET A 11 50.39 -0.95 16.32
C MET A 11 49.51 0.19 15.79
N THR A 12 49.38 0.26 14.48
CA THR A 12 48.42 1.12 13.80
C THR A 12 47.05 0.83 14.35
N ASP A 13 46.47 1.85 14.98
CA ASP A 13 45.10 1.96 15.41
C ASP A 13 44.17 1.40 14.32
N GLY A 14 43.57 0.24 14.61
CA GLY A 14 42.42 -0.25 13.89
C GLY A 14 41.22 0.59 14.27
N SER A 15 41.22 1.86 13.86
CA SER A 15 40.03 2.69 13.89
C SER A 15 39.07 2.07 12.87
N ALA A 16 38.26 1.10 13.30
CA ALA A 16 36.98 0.89 12.67
C ALA A 16 36.33 2.27 12.70
N ASP A 17 36.30 2.95 11.56
CA ASP A 17 35.63 4.23 11.42
C ASP A 17 34.22 4.02 11.97
N ASN A 18 34.01 4.51 13.19
CA ASN A 18 32.75 4.40 13.93
C ASN A 18 31.75 5.41 13.35
N ASN A 19 31.82 5.60 12.03
CA ASN A 19 30.98 6.48 11.25
C ASN A 19 29.61 5.82 11.17
N PRO A 20 28.59 6.40 11.81
CA PRO A 20 27.26 5.82 11.79
C PRO A 20 26.76 5.75 10.34
N ILE A 21 26.28 4.56 9.94
CA ILE A 21 25.60 4.39 8.65
C ILE A 21 24.23 5.06 8.76
N MET A 22 24.06 6.17 8.05
CA MET A 22 22.81 6.94 8.06
C MET A 22 21.82 6.34 7.06
N VAL A 23 20.69 5.86 7.56
CA VAL A 23 19.54 5.43 6.74
C VAL A 23 18.54 6.59 6.72
N THR A 24 18.40 7.26 5.58
CA THR A 24 17.55 8.47 5.45
C THR A 24 16.21 8.22 4.78
N ASP A 25 16.04 7.04 4.20
CA ASP A 25 14.98 6.72 3.24
C ASP A 25 14.04 5.61 3.73
N VAL A 26 14.19 5.17 4.97
CA VAL A 26 13.31 4.21 5.64
C VAL A 26 12.89 4.81 6.97
N ASP A 27 11.60 4.72 7.27
CA ASP A 27 11.06 5.12 8.57
C ASP A 27 11.77 4.37 9.70
N ILE A 28 12.17 5.10 10.74
CA ILE A 28 12.97 4.56 11.84
C ILE A 28 12.22 3.47 12.61
N PHE A 29 10.90 3.58 12.77
CA PHE A 29 10.10 2.55 13.44
C PHE A 29 10.02 1.30 12.57
N ALA A 30 9.79 1.44 11.27
CA ALA A 30 9.79 0.33 10.34
C ALA A 30 11.14 -0.40 10.29
N PHE A 31 12.25 0.34 10.27
CA PHE A 31 13.59 -0.23 10.31
C PHE A 31 13.84 -1.01 11.61
N ASN A 32 13.41 -0.46 12.75
CA ASN A 32 13.53 -1.14 14.05
C ASN A 32 12.68 -2.42 14.13
N VAL A 33 11.46 -2.40 13.60
CA VAL A 33 10.62 -3.60 13.50
C VAL A 33 11.30 -4.65 12.64
N MET A 34 11.85 -4.26 11.49
CA MET A 34 12.58 -5.16 10.60
C MET A 34 13.84 -5.74 11.25
N LEU A 35 14.66 -4.91 11.92
CA LEU A 35 15.84 -5.40 12.63
C LEU A 35 15.43 -6.40 13.72
N ARG A 36 14.47 -6.03 14.58
CA ARG A 36 13.96 -6.96 15.60
C ARG A 36 13.48 -8.26 14.98
N TYR A 37 12.79 -8.19 13.84
CA TYR A 37 12.36 -9.37 13.10
C TYR A 37 13.54 -10.23 12.64
N ILE A 38 14.58 -9.65 12.03
CA ILE A 38 15.77 -10.38 11.57
C ILE A 38 16.47 -11.10 12.73
N TYR A 39 16.52 -10.49 13.92
CA TYR A 39 17.17 -11.08 15.08
C TYR A 39 16.32 -12.11 15.84
N THR A 40 15.00 -12.05 15.74
CA THR A 40 14.10 -12.85 16.60
C THR A 40 13.16 -13.78 15.83
N GLU A 41 13.05 -13.60 14.51
CA GLU A 41 12.07 -14.23 13.62
C GLU A 41 10.61 -14.06 14.08
N LYS A 42 10.36 -13.08 14.96
CA LYS A 42 9.04 -12.81 15.56
C LYS A 42 8.58 -11.42 15.17
N LEU A 43 7.43 -11.37 14.48
CA LEU A 43 6.73 -10.13 14.18
C LEU A 43 5.67 -9.89 15.26
N VAL A 44 5.83 -8.79 16.01
CA VAL A 44 4.85 -8.35 16.99
C VAL A 44 3.95 -7.32 16.32
N GLU A 45 2.76 -7.74 15.89
CA GLU A 45 1.85 -6.93 15.07
C GLU A 45 1.37 -5.65 15.78
N SER A 46 1.29 -5.66 17.12
CA SER A 46 0.94 -4.48 17.92
C SER A 46 1.98 -3.37 17.85
N ASP A 47 3.22 -3.70 17.51
CA ASP A 47 4.31 -2.72 17.40
C ASP A 47 4.29 -2.02 16.02
N VAL A 48 3.50 -2.53 15.06
CA VAL A 48 3.44 -1.99 13.70
C VAL A 48 2.38 -0.91 13.61
N SER A 49 2.82 0.36 13.61
CA SER A 49 1.95 1.51 13.39
C SER A 49 1.62 1.73 11.92
N ASN A 50 2.59 1.50 11.02
CA ASN A 50 2.41 1.65 9.57
C ASN A 50 2.95 0.44 8.81
N TRP A 51 2.03 -0.42 8.38
CA TRP A 51 2.34 -1.62 7.60
C TRP A 51 3.02 -1.30 6.26
N PHE A 52 2.74 -0.15 5.64
CA PHE A 52 3.36 0.23 4.38
C PHE A 52 4.85 0.56 4.53
N SER A 53 5.21 1.21 5.65
CA SER A 53 6.63 1.50 5.96
C SER A 53 7.42 0.22 6.23
N VAL A 54 6.85 -0.72 6.98
CA VAL A 54 7.49 -2.02 7.25
C VAL A 54 7.60 -2.84 5.96
N LEU A 55 6.55 -2.85 5.13
CA LEU A 55 6.55 -3.49 3.82
C LEU A 55 7.64 -2.91 2.91
N TYR A 56 7.77 -1.59 2.85
CA TYR A 56 8.83 -0.92 2.10
C TYR A 56 10.21 -1.34 2.58
N ALA A 57 10.44 -1.34 3.91
CA ALA A 57 11.70 -1.80 4.49
C ALA A 57 11.99 -3.27 4.12
N ALA A 58 11.01 -4.16 4.28
CA ALA A 58 11.14 -5.57 3.97
C ALA A 58 11.51 -5.81 2.50
N LYS A 59 10.82 -5.15 1.56
CA LYS A 59 11.14 -5.22 0.12
C LYS A 59 12.54 -4.68 -0.17
N LYS A 60 12.89 -3.53 0.41
CA LYS A 60 14.18 -2.87 0.17
C LYS A 60 15.37 -3.68 0.65
N TYR A 61 15.29 -4.25 1.85
CA TYR A 61 16.34 -5.09 2.42
C TYR A 61 16.18 -6.57 2.08
N LYS A 62 15.24 -6.91 1.18
CA LYS A 62 15.01 -8.26 0.65
C LYS A 62 14.73 -9.31 1.73
N VAL A 63 14.03 -8.92 2.79
CA VAL A 63 13.59 -9.82 3.86
C VAL A 63 12.27 -10.46 3.44
N LEU A 64 12.35 -11.48 2.56
CA LEU A 64 11.20 -12.08 1.89
C LEU A 64 10.12 -12.60 2.86
N ASP A 65 10.52 -13.23 3.96
CA ASP A 65 9.55 -13.76 4.93
C ASP A 65 8.79 -12.64 5.67
N LEU A 66 9.45 -11.50 5.93
CA LEU A 66 8.80 -10.33 6.51
C LEU A 66 7.86 -9.66 5.51
N ASP A 67 8.25 -9.56 4.24
CA ASP A 67 7.40 -9.04 3.16
C ASP A 67 6.08 -9.82 3.06
N LEU A 68 6.17 -11.16 2.99
CA LEU A 68 5.00 -12.04 2.97
C LEU A 68 4.10 -11.88 4.21
N ARG A 69 4.69 -11.75 5.40
CA ARG A 69 3.94 -11.52 6.65
C ARG A 69 3.28 -10.15 6.71
N CYS A 70 3.93 -9.12 6.18
CA CYS A 70 3.35 -7.79 6.06
C CYS A 70 2.17 -7.81 5.11
N LEU A 71 2.32 -8.38 3.92
CA LEU A 71 1.24 -8.51 2.94
C LEU A 71 0.06 -9.31 3.50
N GLY A 72 0.32 -10.45 4.15
CA GLY A 72 -0.74 -11.25 4.78
C GLY A 72 -1.50 -10.51 5.88
N ASN A 73 -0.82 -9.63 6.63
CA ASN A 73 -1.46 -8.77 7.62
C ASN A 73 -2.25 -7.62 7.00
N ILE A 74 -1.73 -7.01 5.94
CA ILE A 74 -2.43 -6.00 5.16
C ILE A 74 -3.72 -6.59 4.58
N ASP A 75 -3.66 -7.81 4.04
CA ASP A 75 -4.82 -8.50 3.49
C ASP A 75 -5.90 -8.76 4.54
N LYS A 76 -5.51 -9.28 5.72
CA LYS A 76 -6.43 -9.59 6.82
C LYS A 76 -7.07 -8.35 7.43
N ARG A 77 -6.31 -7.26 7.53
CA ARG A 77 -6.72 -5.99 8.16
C ARG A 77 -7.04 -4.91 7.12
N ALA A 78 -7.28 -5.31 5.87
CA ALA A 78 -7.46 -4.40 4.76
C ALA A 78 -8.59 -3.39 5.04
N ASN A 79 -9.70 -3.85 5.63
CA ASN A 79 -10.80 -2.95 6.01
C ASN A 79 -10.37 -1.81 6.95
N GLU A 80 -9.54 -2.09 7.96
CA GLU A 80 -9.03 -1.07 8.89
C GLU A 80 -7.99 -0.15 8.22
N ILE A 81 -7.09 -0.75 7.43
CA ILE A 81 -5.98 -0.04 6.79
C ILE A 81 -6.47 0.92 5.70
N PHE A 82 -7.45 0.51 4.89
CA PHE A 82 -8.01 1.36 3.84
C PHE A 82 -8.85 2.52 4.41
N GLN A 83 -9.34 2.40 5.65
CA GLN A 83 -10.02 3.48 6.35
C GLN A 83 -9.04 4.44 7.07
N SER A 84 -7.83 3.97 7.40
CA SER A 84 -6.84 4.76 8.12
C SER A 84 -6.21 5.87 7.26
N VAL A 85 -5.42 6.74 7.90
CA VAL A 85 -4.63 7.77 7.20
C VAL A 85 -3.38 7.21 6.55
N SER A 86 -2.95 6.01 6.92
CA SER A 86 -1.74 5.38 6.40
C SER A 86 -1.81 5.15 4.89
N ILE A 87 -3.02 4.94 4.35
CA ILE A 87 -3.22 4.80 2.90
C ILE A 87 -2.90 6.10 2.16
N LEU A 88 -3.00 7.27 2.79
CA LEU A 88 -2.86 8.57 2.11
C LEU A 88 -1.41 8.89 1.71
N SER A 89 -0.43 8.28 2.39
CA SER A 89 1.00 8.56 2.18
C SER A 89 1.69 7.57 1.24
N ILE A 90 0.98 6.59 0.68
CA ILE A 90 1.58 5.62 -0.24
C ILE A 90 1.70 6.18 -1.66
N ASN A 91 2.63 5.63 -2.44
CA ASN A 91 2.77 5.97 -3.85
C ASN A 91 1.75 5.21 -4.74
N GLN A 92 1.59 5.66 -5.98
CA GLN A 92 0.63 5.08 -6.92
C GLN A 92 0.95 3.62 -7.27
N GLU A 93 2.23 3.26 -7.35
CA GLU A 93 2.70 1.90 -7.64
C GLU A 93 2.28 0.92 -6.54
N LEU A 94 2.51 1.26 -5.27
CA LEU A 94 2.09 0.44 -4.14
C LEU A 94 0.56 0.35 -4.07
N LEU A 95 -0.15 1.43 -4.38
CA LEU A 95 -1.61 1.38 -4.50
C LEU A 95 -2.05 0.39 -5.58
N CYS A 96 -1.41 0.39 -6.77
CA CYS A 96 -1.70 -0.58 -7.82
C CYS A 96 -1.44 -2.02 -7.36
N ASP A 97 -0.28 -2.28 -6.75
CA ASP A 97 0.08 -3.58 -6.21
C ASP A 97 -0.95 -4.10 -5.22
N LEU A 98 -1.44 -3.24 -4.32
CA LEU A 98 -2.46 -3.61 -3.34
C LEU A 98 -3.81 -3.91 -4.00
N LEU A 99 -4.25 -3.05 -4.92
CA LEU A 99 -5.52 -3.21 -5.62
C LEU A 99 -5.52 -4.43 -6.55
N GLU A 100 -4.37 -4.93 -6.99
CA GLU A 100 -4.29 -6.15 -7.80
C GLU A 100 -4.55 -7.43 -6.99
N ARG A 101 -4.39 -7.40 -5.66
CA ARG A 101 -4.46 -8.60 -4.80
C ARG A 101 -5.88 -9.10 -4.58
N ASP A 102 -6.17 -10.33 -5.01
CA ASP A 102 -7.46 -10.98 -4.74
C ASP A 102 -7.72 -11.31 -3.26
N GLN A 103 -6.71 -11.24 -2.39
CA GLN A 103 -6.77 -11.71 -1.00
C GLN A 103 -7.24 -10.65 0.01
N LEU A 104 -7.52 -9.41 -0.40
CA LEU A 104 -7.92 -8.35 0.52
C LEU A 104 -9.28 -8.67 1.17
N VAL A 105 -9.31 -8.77 2.49
CA VAL A 105 -10.52 -8.98 3.28
C VAL A 105 -11.18 -7.62 3.55
N ILE A 106 -12.10 -7.22 2.67
CA ILE A 106 -12.83 -5.94 2.75
C ILE A 106 -14.33 -6.18 2.61
N ASN A 107 -15.14 -5.36 3.30
CA ASN A 107 -16.61 -5.45 3.31
C ASN A 107 -17.27 -5.21 1.94
N GLY A 108 -16.55 -4.62 0.98
CA GLY A 108 -17.00 -4.41 -0.39
C GLY A 108 -16.06 -3.50 -1.17
N GLU A 109 -16.12 -3.58 -2.50
CA GLU A 109 -15.32 -2.72 -3.39
C GLU A 109 -15.66 -1.23 -3.26
N ILE A 110 -16.80 -0.90 -2.66
CA ILE A 110 -17.15 0.48 -2.34
C ILE A 110 -16.17 1.13 -1.35
N GLU A 111 -15.64 0.37 -0.39
CA GLU A 111 -14.68 0.89 0.59
C GLU A 111 -13.30 1.11 -0.06
N ILE A 112 -12.94 0.24 -1.00
CA ILE A 112 -11.75 0.41 -1.85
C ILE A 112 -11.88 1.70 -2.66
N TRP A 113 -13.02 1.92 -3.31
CA TRP A 113 -13.28 3.14 -4.07
C TRP A 113 -13.19 4.40 -3.19
N LYS A 114 -13.82 4.40 -2.02
CA LYS A 114 -13.75 5.52 -1.07
C LYS A 114 -12.33 5.81 -0.63
N ALA A 115 -11.55 4.78 -0.32
CA ALA A 115 -10.15 4.91 0.05
C ALA A 115 -9.29 5.46 -1.11
N ALA A 116 -9.50 4.95 -2.33
CA ALA A 116 -8.83 5.44 -3.53
C ALA A 116 -9.17 6.91 -3.82
N LEU A 117 -10.43 7.31 -3.65
CA LEU A 117 -10.84 8.70 -3.81
C LEU A 117 -10.19 9.61 -2.75
N ARG A 118 -10.14 9.19 -1.48
CA ARG A 118 -9.44 9.92 -0.42
C ARG A 118 -7.95 10.05 -0.70
N TRP A 119 -7.31 8.99 -1.18
CA TRP A 119 -5.92 9.02 -1.60
C TRP A 119 -5.71 10.00 -2.76
N ALA A 120 -6.56 9.95 -3.78
CA ALA A 120 -6.48 10.86 -4.93
C ALA A 120 -6.67 12.33 -4.51
N ASP A 121 -7.59 12.61 -3.59
CA ASP A 121 -7.80 13.94 -3.01
C ASP A 121 -6.55 14.44 -2.27
N ASN A 122 -5.90 13.56 -1.50
CA ASN A 122 -4.66 13.90 -0.82
C ASN A 122 -3.53 14.20 -1.82
N GLN A 123 -3.35 13.34 -2.83
CA GLN A 123 -2.33 13.53 -3.87
C GLN A 123 -2.56 14.81 -4.69
N CYS A 124 -3.82 15.19 -4.94
CA CYS A 124 -4.12 16.48 -5.56
C CYS A 124 -3.64 17.64 -4.68
N ARG A 125 -3.89 17.59 -3.36
CA ARG A 125 -3.46 18.63 -2.41
C ARG A 125 -1.94 18.73 -2.31
N GLU A 126 -1.25 17.59 -2.17
CA GLU A 126 0.21 17.53 -2.12
C GLU A 126 0.84 18.12 -3.39
N ASN A 127 0.21 17.88 -4.56
CA ASN A 127 0.68 18.42 -5.83
C ASN A 127 0.18 19.84 -6.14
N GLY A 128 -0.50 20.51 -5.19
CA GLY A 128 -1.05 21.86 -5.36
C GLY A 128 -2.15 21.98 -6.42
N LYS A 129 -2.76 20.86 -6.81
CA LYS A 129 -3.83 20.78 -7.80
C LYS A 129 -5.21 20.91 -7.13
N GLN A 130 -6.18 21.46 -7.86
CA GLN A 130 -7.57 21.48 -7.41
C GLN A 130 -8.16 20.07 -7.39
N ILE A 131 -9.06 19.80 -6.44
CA ILE A 131 -9.74 18.52 -6.32
C ILE A 131 -10.87 18.45 -7.35
N THR A 132 -10.53 18.08 -8.58
CA THR A 132 -11.47 17.90 -9.69
C THR A 132 -11.46 16.44 -10.15
N GLY A 133 -12.54 15.99 -10.81
CA GLY A 133 -12.64 14.62 -11.33
C GLY A 133 -11.50 14.24 -12.27
N ALA A 134 -11.10 15.16 -13.15
CA ALA A 134 -9.97 14.98 -14.06
C ALA A 134 -8.63 14.83 -13.32
N ASN A 135 -8.35 15.68 -12.31
CA ASN A 135 -7.12 15.59 -11.54
C ASN A 135 -7.07 14.31 -10.69
N ARG A 136 -8.20 13.91 -10.09
CA ARG A 136 -8.32 12.63 -9.37
C ARG A 136 -8.02 11.45 -10.29
N ARG A 137 -8.57 11.46 -11.51
CA ARG A 137 -8.29 10.45 -12.53
C ARG A 137 -6.81 10.40 -12.88
N GLU A 138 -6.18 11.56 -13.06
CA GLU A 138 -4.74 11.66 -13.31
C GLU A 138 -3.91 11.09 -12.15
N MET A 139 -4.25 11.41 -10.90
CA MET A 139 -3.56 10.88 -9.72
C MET A 139 -3.74 9.36 -9.58
N LEU A 140 -4.94 8.83 -9.83
CA LEU A 140 -5.21 7.39 -9.78
C LEU A 140 -4.53 6.64 -10.92
N GLY A 141 -4.47 7.21 -12.12
CA GLY A 141 -3.79 6.62 -13.26
C GLY A 141 -4.18 5.16 -13.49
N THR A 142 -3.20 4.26 -13.49
CA THR A 142 -3.41 2.82 -13.70
C THR A 142 -4.16 2.13 -12.56
N ALA A 143 -4.12 2.69 -11.35
CA ALA A 143 -4.80 2.13 -10.17
C ALA A 143 -6.33 2.09 -10.38
N LEU A 144 -6.88 3.05 -11.14
CA LEU A 144 -8.30 3.12 -11.45
C LEU A 144 -8.82 1.83 -12.12
N TYR A 145 -8.04 1.27 -13.04
CA TYR A 145 -8.43 0.07 -13.80
C TYR A 145 -8.23 -1.24 -13.02
N LYS A 146 -7.69 -1.17 -11.80
CA LYS A 146 -7.60 -2.32 -10.87
C LYS A 146 -8.83 -2.41 -9.97
N ILE A 147 -9.65 -1.37 -9.90
CA ILE A 147 -10.88 -1.31 -9.10
C ILE A 147 -12.02 -2.02 -9.84
N ARG A 148 -12.80 -2.80 -9.09
CA ARG A 148 -13.82 -3.71 -9.65
C ARG A 148 -15.19 -3.07 -9.56
N PHE A 149 -15.40 -1.99 -10.32
CA PHE A 149 -16.69 -1.28 -10.34
C PHE A 149 -17.92 -2.18 -10.55
N PRO A 150 -17.89 -3.21 -11.43
CA PRO A 150 -19.00 -4.16 -11.57
C PRO A 150 -19.42 -4.90 -10.30
N ALA A 151 -18.52 -4.99 -9.31
CA ALA A 151 -18.78 -5.60 -8.01
C ALA A 151 -19.42 -4.64 -6.99
N ILE A 152 -19.49 -3.34 -7.31
CA ILE A 152 -20.13 -2.32 -6.48
C ILE A 152 -21.64 -2.34 -6.75
N PRO A 153 -22.50 -2.30 -5.71
CA PRO A 153 -23.95 -2.20 -5.90
C PRO A 153 -24.34 -0.99 -6.75
N HIS A 154 -25.35 -1.15 -7.61
CA HIS A 154 -25.81 -0.11 -8.53
C HIS A 154 -26.22 1.20 -7.83
N GLU A 155 -26.81 1.10 -6.64
CA GLU A 155 -27.19 2.25 -5.82
C GLU A 155 -25.97 3.08 -5.39
N ASP A 156 -24.92 2.41 -4.90
CA ASP A 156 -23.67 3.05 -4.50
C ASP A 156 -22.91 3.62 -5.70
N PHE A 157 -22.93 2.90 -6.82
CA PHE A 157 -22.36 3.37 -8.08
C PHE A 157 -22.96 4.74 -8.48
N SER A 158 -24.29 4.82 -8.53
CA SER A 158 -24.99 6.05 -8.94
C SER A 158 -24.83 7.19 -7.94
N ARG A 159 -24.75 6.89 -6.64
CA ARG A 159 -24.69 7.92 -5.58
C ARG A 159 -23.28 8.44 -5.28
N ILE A 160 -22.26 7.61 -5.47
CA ILE A 160 -20.89 7.90 -5.00
C ILE A 160 -19.92 8.02 -6.18
N ILE A 161 -20.06 7.16 -7.19
CA ILE A 161 -19.07 7.07 -8.28
C ILE A 161 -19.38 8.06 -9.39
N VAL A 162 -20.64 8.13 -9.84
CA VAL A 162 -21.04 9.07 -10.89
C VAL A 162 -20.78 10.54 -10.49
N PRO A 163 -21.15 11.00 -9.29
CA PRO A 163 -20.91 12.39 -8.89
C PRO A 163 -19.42 12.73 -8.69
N SER A 164 -18.55 11.72 -8.57
CA SER A 164 -17.10 11.94 -8.42
C SER A 164 -16.44 12.52 -9.67
N ALA A 165 -17.09 12.38 -10.83
CA ALA A 165 -16.63 12.80 -12.15
C ALA A 165 -15.23 12.25 -12.55
N VAL A 166 -14.82 11.11 -11.98
CA VAL A 166 -13.53 10.45 -12.28
C VAL A 166 -13.62 9.57 -13.52
N LEU A 167 -14.77 8.92 -13.74
CA LEU A 167 -15.02 8.07 -14.90
C LEU A 167 -15.43 8.90 -16.12
N THR A 168 -15.06 8.43 -17.31
CA THR A 168 -15.50 9.02 -18.59
C THR A 168 -16.93 8.62 -18.91
N ASP A 169 -17.59 9.37 -19.78
CA ASP A 169 -18.96 9.06 -20.21
C ASP A 169 -19.06 7.67 -20.86
N ASP A 170 -18.07 7.27 -21.67
CA ASP A 170 -18.03 5.94 -22.29
C ASP A 170 -17.94 4.81 -21.25
N GLU A 171 -17.12 4.99 -20.21
CA GLU A 171 -16.99 4.04 -19.10
C GLU A 171 -18.28 3.97 -18.26
N LEU A 172 -18.91 5.12 -18.01
CA LEU A 172 -20.18 5.19 -17.30
C LEU A 172 -21.27 4.46 -18.09
N ILE A 173 -21.40 4.73 -19.39
CA ILE A 173 -22.37 4.06 -20.26
C ILE A 173 -22.12 2.55 -20.27
N ASN A 174 -20.86 2.11 -20.40
CA ASN A 174 -20.49 0.70 -20.37
C ASN A 174 -20.89 0.02 -19.06
N LEU A 175 -20.63 0.66 -17.91
CA LEU A 175 -20.99 0.12 -16.60
C LEU A 175 -22.52 0.12 -16.38
N TYR A 176 -23.22 1.18 -16.75
CA TYR A 176 -24.69 1.24 -16.69
C TYR A 176 -25.34 0.16 -17.55
N ALA A 177 -24.81 -0.05 -18.75
CA ALA A 177 -25.27 -1.10 -19.64
C ALA A 177 -24.98 -2.48 -19.03
N TYR A 178 -23.80 -2.70 -18.42
CA TYR A 178 -23.49 -3.93 -17.69
C TYR A 178 -24.47 -4.22 -16.55
N TYR A 179 -24.87 -3.22 -15.76
CA TYR A 179 -25.88 -3.40 -14.71
C TYR A 179 -27.25 -3.84 -15.26
N THR A 180 -27.56 -3.49 -16.51
CA THR A 180 -28.82 -3.83 -17.16
C THR A 180 -28.74 -5.19 -17.87
N LEU A 181 -27.60 -5.50 -18.52
CA LEU A 181 -27.39 -6.67 -19.35
C LEU A 181 -26.04 -7.37 -19.02
N PRO A 182 -25.90 -7.98 -17.84
CA PRO A 182 -24.62 -8.52 -17.36
C PRO A 182 -24.10 -9.73 -18.14
N ARG A 183 -24.93 -10.35 -18.99
CA ARG A 183 -24.55 -11.50 -19.82
C ARG A 183 -24.10 -11.14 -21.23
N GLU A 184 -24.42 -9.94 -21.68
CA GLU A 184 -24.18 -9.51 -23.06
C GLU A 184 -23.04 -8.49 -23.14
N ILE A 185 -22.71 -7.85 -22.02
CA ILE A 185 -21.76 -6.76 -21.96
C ILE A 185 -20.56 -7.19 -21.14
N VAL A 186 -19.37 -7.06 -21.73
CA VAL A 186 -18.11 -7.22 -21.01
C VAL A 186 -17.66 -5.83 -20.58
N PRO A 187 -17.58 -5.54 -19.27
CA PRO A 187 -17.16 -4.23 -18.81
C PRO A 187 -15.64 -4.06 -18.98
N VAL A 188 -15.19 -2.82 -19.14
CA VAL A 188 -13.76 -2.47 -19.23
C VAL A 188 -13.02 -2.78 -17.90
N PHE A 189 -13.76 -2.80 -16.80
CA PHE A 189 -13.24 -3.02 -15.45
C PHE A 189 -13.30 -4.48 -15.02
N PRO A 190 -12.41 -4.93 -14.12
CA PRO A 190 -12.40 -6.33 -13.67
C PRO A 190 -13.71 -6.72 -12.98
N THR A 191 -14.24 -7.90 -13.32
CA THR A 191 -15.48 -8.46 -12.79
C THR A 191 -15.28 -9.52 -11.70
N LYS A 192 -14.07 -10.11 -11.63
CA LYS A 192 -13.74 -11.16 -10.67
C LYS A 192 -13.80 -10.60 -9.25
N LEU A 193 -14.67 -11.11 -8.39
CA LEU A 193 -14.71 -10.70 -6.98
C LEU A 193 -13.39 -11.02 -6.27
N ARG A 194 -12.99 -10.17 -5.32
CA ARG A 194 -11.94 -10.54 -4.36
C ARG A 194 -12.44 -11.74 -3.56
N ILE A 195 -11.52 -12.55 -3.03
CA ILE A 195 -11.86 -13.69 -2.18
C ILE A 195 -12.56 -13.11 -0.96
N GLN A 196 -13.89 -13.10 -1.02
CA GLN A 196 -14.71 -12.87 0.15
C GLN A 196 -14.57 -14.11 0.99
N SER A 197 -14.30 -13.90 2.28
CA SER A 197 -14.59 -14.85 3.34
C SER A 197 -16.11 -15.14 3.36
N SER A 198 -16.61 -15.87 2.37
CA SER A 198 -17.86 -16.61 2.47
C SER A 198 -17.45 -17.99 2.97
N CYS A 199 -17.88 -18.47 4.14
CA CYS A 199 -19.27 -18.45 4.59
C CYS A 199 -19.38 -18.12 6.08
N LYS A 200 -20.30 -17.21 6.44
CA LYS A 200 -21.09 -17.42 7.65
C LYS A 200 -22.18 -18.44 7.28
N ALA A 201 -22.12 -19.62 7.90
CA ALA A 201 -23.25 -20.53 7.99
C ALA A 201 -24.26 -19.99 9.01
#